data_AF-A0A7J8MTQ8-F1
#
_entry.id   AF-A0A7J8MTQ8-F1
#
_cell.length_a   1.000
_cell.length_b   1.000
_cell.length_c   1.000
_cell.angle_alpha   90.00
_cell.angle_beta   90.00
_cell.angle_gamma   90.00
#
_symmetry.space_group_name_H-M   'P 1'
#
loop_
_entity.id
_entity.type
_entity.pdbx_description
1 polymer ?
#
loop_
_entity_poly.entity_id
_entity_poly.type
_entity_poly.pdbx_seq_one_letter_code
_entity_poly.pdbx_strand_id
1 'polypeptide(L)'
;MHADDFRRDNYGVVSGLRDGGYSDDMTLAAIAGAHKRLITSPPVAVFPHPLASDLSFSRYWNYLRKQTFVLESYISRVNWLMNRGLFSFHCYLSWGFVAPYFMAAVHIAAALQIYIKGYSYEETTCTTSGLLLASCLAICTLTELLSMWNLTRIEVQLCNMLSPEAPKLSLDYYNWSLIFVALLVDNFLYPISAFRSHFSQSINWSGIRYHLKNGKINKIERNRGRGPKFTDLGGKHLYGKKGAPPKATFLSSLARSLCQWHQPKKYEV
;
A
#
# COMPACT_ATOMS: atom_id res chain seq x y z
N MET A 1 -8.48 21.81 2.97
CA MET A 1 -7.87 22.47 4.15
C MET A 1 -6.71 23.32 3.65
N HIS A 2 -6.57 24.55 4.11
CA HIS A 2 -5.55 25.49 3.62
C HIS A 2 -4.34 25.55 4.55
N ALA A 3 -3.20 26.05 4.05
CA ALA A 3 -2.00 26.24 4.86
C ALA A 3 -2.24 27.10 6.12
N ASP A 4 -3.17 28.06 6.03
CA ASP A 4 -3.54 28.90 7.17
C ASP A 4 -4.28 28.15 8.27
N ASP A 5 -5.04 27.11 7.92
CA ASP A 5 -5.68 26.25 8.91
C ASP A 5 -4.63 25.52 9.76
N PHE A 6 -3.54 25.09 9.15
CA PHE A 6 -2.41 24.51 9.87
C PHE A 6 -1.68 25.56 10.71
N ARG A 7 -1.35 26.74 10.15
CA ARG A 7 -0.59 27.78 10.87
C ARG A 7 -1.31 28.33 12.11
N ARG A 8 -2.64 28.45 12.02
CA ARG A 8 -3.49 28.99 13.10
C ARG A 8 -4.09 27.91 14.00
N ASP A 9 -3.74 26.64 13.75
CA ASP A 9 -4.34 25.48 14.42
C ASP A 9 -5.89 25.47 14.34
N ASN A 10 -6.43 25.94 13.22
CA ASN A 10 -7.86 25.85 12.98
C ASN A 10 -8.25 24.37 12.97
N TYR A 11 -9.39 24.05 13.60
CA TYR A 11 -9.90 22.68 13.71
C TYR A 11 -9.00 21.73 14.53
N GLY A 12 -8.02 22.26 15.27
CA GLY A 12 -7.19 21.49 16.21
C GLY A 12 -6.23 20.50 15.53
N VAL A 13 -5.83 20.76 14.28
CA VAL A 13 -4.92 19.89 13.51
C VAL A 13 -3.57 19.76 14.20
N VAL A 14 -2.93 20.89 14.53
CA VAL A 14 -1.61 20.94 15.15
C VAL A 14 -1.70 20.45 16.59
N SER A 15 -2.71 20.87 17.34
CA SER A 15 -2.93 20.39 18.70
C SER A 15 -3.15 18.87 18.75
N GLY A 16 -3.94 18.30 17.83
CA GLY A 16 -4.19 16.87 17.74
C GLY A 16 -2.94 16.05 17.40
N LEU A 17 -2.11 16.54 16.48
CA LEU A 17 -0.82 15.92 16.16
C LEU A 17 0.18 16.02 17.31
N ARG A 18 0.20 17.15 18.04
CA ARG A 18 1.02 17.33 19.26
C ARG A 18 0.59 16.40 20.38
N ASP A 19 -0.71 16.12 20.50
CA ASP A 19 -1.29 15.14 21.42
C ASP A 19 -1.10 13.68 20.94
N GLY A 20 -0.03 13.41 20.19
CA GLY A 20 0.32 12.06 19.73
C GLY A 20 -0.57 11.52 18.61
N GLY A 21 -1.38 12.36 17.94
CA GLY A 21 -2.00 12.00 16.67
C GLY A 21 -0.96 11.65 15.60
N TYR A 22 -1.30 10.69 14.75
CA TYR A 22 -0.42 10.23 13.66
C TYR A 22 -1.24 9.83 12.44
N SER A 23 -0.60 9.94 11.26
CA SER A 23 -1.17 9.88 9.91
C SER A 23 -1.86 11.15 9.46
N ASP A 24 -1.07 12.02 8.82
CA ASP A 24 -1.51 13.32 8.32
C ASP A 24 -2.72 13.18 7.37
N ASP A 25 -2.67 12.27 6.39
CA ASP A 25 -3.73 12.13 5.38
C ASP A 25 -5.08 11.72 5.98
N MET A 26 -5.09 10.66 6.80
CA MET A 26 -6.31 10.19 7.46
C MET A 26 -6.85 11.18 8.48
N THR A 27 -5.96 11.81 9.25
CA THR A 27 -6.34 12.85 10.21
C THR A 27 -6.99 14.02 9.48
N LEU A 28 -6.37 14.47 8.39
CA LEU A 28 -6.87 15.54 7.55
C LEU A 28 -8.22 15.21 6.94
N ALA A 29 -8.39 13.98 6.45
CA ALA A 29 -9.65 13.50 5.90
C ALA A 29 -10.77 13.48 6.95
N ALA A 30 -10.47 13.00 8.18
CA ALA A 30 -11.42 12.97 9.28
C ALA A 30 -11.85 14.37 9.70
N ILE A 31 -10.91 15.32 9.84
CA ILE A 31 -11.21 16.71 10.20
C ILE A 31 -12.03 17.38 9.09
N ALA A 32 -11.65 17.19 7.83
CA ALA A 32 -12.38 17.75 6.70
C ALA A 32 -13.82 17.22 6.66
N GLY A 33 -14.03 15.92 6.84
CA GLY A 33 -15.36 15.32 6.95
C GLY A 33 -16.18 15.88 8.12
N ALA A 34 -15.57 15.99 9.30
CA ALA A 34 -16.23 16.53 10.50
C ALA A 34 -16.68 17.99 10.33
N HIS A 35 -15.92 18.78 9.58
CA HIS A 35 -16.21 20.20 9.33
C HIS A 35 -16.83 20.47 7.95
N LYS A 36 -17.30 19.42 7.25
CA LYS A 36 -17.91 19.52 5.91
C LYS A 36 -17.06 20.33 4.92
N ARG A 37 -15.73 20.17 5.01
CA ARG A 37 -14.77 20.80 4.11
C ARG A 37 -14.51 19.89 2.91
N LEU A 38 -14.34 20.51 1.75
CA LEU A 38 -13.94 19.80 0.55
C LEU A 38 -12.48 19.33 0.66
N ILE A 39 -12.26 18.06 0.34
CA ILE A 39 -10.93 17.50 0.10
C ILE A 39 -10.73 17.51 -1.41
N THR A 40 -9.61 18.07 -1.86
CA THR A 40 -9.25 18.11 -3.28
C THR A 40 -7.85 17.56 -3.43
N SER A 41 -7.72 16.49 -4.20
CA SER A 41 -6.44 16.00 -4.70
C SER A 41 -6.20 16.63 -6.06
N PRO A 42 -5.06 17.31 -6.28
CA PRO A 42 -4.77 17.89 -7.58
C PRO A 42 -4.79 16.80 -8.67
N PRO A 43 -5.42 17.04 -9.83
CA PRO A 43 -5.48 16.05 -10.92
C PRO A 43 -4.08 15.71 -11.48
N VAL A 44 -3.10 16.58 -11.23
CA VAL A 44 -1.68 16.38 -11.55
C VAL A 44 -0.92 15.55 -10.51
N ALA A 45 -1.54 15.21 -9.38
CA ALA A 45 -0.90 14.50 -8.27
C ALA A 45 -1.10 12.97 -8.33
N VAL A 46 -1.06 12.40 -9.53
CA VAL A 46 -1.10 10.95 -9.73
C VAL A 46 0.29 10.50 -10.15
N PHE A 47 1.03 9.92 -9.22
CA PHE A 47 2.40 9.47 -9.45
C PHE A 47 2.56 8.00 -9.03
N PRO A 48 3.17 7.16 -9.88
CA PRO A 48 3.54 5.82 -9.48
C PRO A 48 4.63 5.89 -8.41
N HIS A 49 4.49 5.13 -7.33
CA HIS A 49 5.57 4.96 -6.36
C HIS A 49 6.38 3.70 -6.73
N PRO A 50 7.59 3.82 -7.30
CA PRO A 50 8.38 2.67 -7.67
C PRO A 50 8.78 1.86 -6.44
N LEU A 51 8.53 0.56 -6.48
CA LEU A 51 8.96 -0.37 -5.45
C LEU A 51 10.46 -0.63 -5.55
N ALA A 52 11.10 -0.83 -4.41
CA ALA A 52 12.50 -1.23 -4.35
C ALA A 52 12.69 -2.60 -5.02
N SER A 53 13.74 -2.72 -5.83
CA SER A 53 14.10 -3.97 -6.52
C SER A 53 14.59 -5.06 -5.56
N ASP A 54 15.00 -4.69 -4.33
CA ASP A 54 15.48 -5.58 -3.27
C ASP A 54 14.43 -5.81 -2.17
N LEU A 55 13.17 -5.98 -2.56
CA LEU A 55 12.07 -6.18 -1.62
C LEU A 55 12.17 -7.57 -0.96
N SER A 56 12.25 -7.59 0.38
CA SER A 56 12.16 -8.82 1.17
C SER A 56 10.79 -8.94 1.82
N PHE A 57 10.37 -10.16 2.17
CA PHE A 57 9.10 -10.39 2.85
C PHE A 57 8.99 -9.58 4.15
N SER A 58 10.07 -9.44 4.92
CA SER A 58 10.06 -8.64 6.16
C SER A 58 9.76 -7.16 5.89
N ARG A 59 10.29 -6.58 4.81
CA ARG A 59 10.00 -5.19 4.40
C ARG A 59 8.57 -5.04 3.94
N TYR A 60 8.07 -5.97 3.13
CA TYR A 60 6.68 -6.00 2.70
C TYR A 60 5.72 -6.15 3.90
N TRP A 61 6.00 -7.06 4.82
CA TRP A 61 5.22 -7.24 6.04
C TRP A 61 5.19 -5.98 6.89
N ASN A 62 6.33 -5.30 7.06
CA ASN A 62 6.39 -4.03 7.75
C ASN A 62 5.58 -2.94 7.01
N TYR A 63 5.65 -2.90 5.68
CA TYR A 63 4.84 -2.00 4.86
C TYR A 63 3.32 -2.23 5.04
N LEU A 64 2.85 -3.47 4.91
CA LEU A 64 1.45 -3.82 5.13
C LEU A 64 1.00 -3.46 6.55
N ARG A 65 1.87 -3.66 7.54
CA ARG A 65 1.59 -3.26 8.92
C ARG A 65 1.52 -1.76 9.12
N LYS A 66 2.21 -0.93 8.34
CA LYS A 66 2.09 0.53 8.45
C LYS A 66 0.68 1.00 8.08
N GLN A 67 0.12 0.43 7.01
CA GLN A 67 -1.23 0.76 6.56
C GLN A 67 -2.26 0.47 7.67
N THR A 68 -2.12 -0.67 8.34
CA THR A 68 -3.04 -1.06 9.43
C THR A 68 -2.73 -0.36 10.76
N PHE A 69 -1.47 -0.10 11.07
CA PHE A 69 -1.04 0.61 12.28
C PHE A 69 -1.55 2.05 12.32
N VAL A 70 -1.57 2.71 11.16
CA VAL A 70 -2.10 4.07 11.04
C VAL A 70 -3.57 4.14 11.47
N LEU A 71 -4.37 3.09 11.21
CA LEU A 71 -5.77 3.05 11.62
C LEU A 71 -5.92 3.05 13.15
N GLU A 72 -4.94 2.54 13.91
CA GLU A 72 -4.98 2.55 15.38
C GLU A 72 -4.84 3.95 15.99
N SER A 73 -4.24 4.89 15.25
CA SER A 73 -4.02 6.26 15.69
C SER A 73 -5.27 7.12 15.49
N TYR A 74 -5.53 8.05 16.42
CA TYR A 74 -6.61 9.02 16.27
C TYR A 74 -6.37 10.33 17.03
N ILE A 75 -7.02 11.40 16.56
CA ILE A 75 -7.03 12.70 17.24
C ILE A 75 -8.38 13.07 17.86
N SER A 76 -9.47 12.45 17.39
CA SER A 76 -10.84 12.76 17.79
C SER A 76 -11.71 11.51 17.76
N ARG A 77 -12.90 11.58 18.38
CA ARG A 77 -13.87 10.47 18.35
C ARG A 77 -14.35 10.15 16.94
N VAL A 78 -14.50 11.16 16.08
CA VAL A 78 -14.89 10.98 14.67
C VAL A 78 -13.80 10.25 13.90
N ASN A 79 -12.55 10.68 14.06
CA ASN A 79 -11.40 10.00 13.46
C ASN A 79 -11.29 8.55 13.94
N TRP A 80 -11.46 8.32 15.25
CA TRP A 80 -11.42 6.98 15.81
C TRP A 80 -12.50 6.09 15.19
N LEU A 81 -13.74 6.57 15.11
CA LEU A 81 -14.85 5.82 14.52
C LEU A 81 -14.60 5.53 13.03
N MET A 82 -14.12 6.53 12.27
CA MET A 82 -13.78 6.37 10.86
C MET A 82 -12.70 5.31 10.67
N ASN A 83 -11.63 5.35 11.47
CA ASN A 83 -10.54 4.38 11.37
C ASN A 83 -10.98 2.98 11.80
N ARG A 84 -11.83 2.84 12.81
CA ARG A 84 -12.42 1.53 13.19
C ARG A 84 -13.35 1.01 12.11
N GLY A 85 -14.14 1.87 11.48
CA GLY A 85 -14.98 1.53 10.34
C GLY A 85 -14.15 1.02 9.17
N LEU A 86 -13.12 1.76 8.76
CA LEU A 86 -12.20 1.37 7.68
C LEU A 86 -11.48 0.07 7.99
N PHE A 87 -10.99 -0.09 9.22
CA PHE A 87 -10.36 -1.33 9.69
C PHE A 87 -11.31 -2.53 9.52
N SER A 88 -12.51 -2.46 10.10
CA SER A 88 -13.46 -3.57 10.09
C SER A 88 -13.97 -3.87 8.68
N PHE A 89 -14.27 -2.84 7.90
CA PHE A 89 -14.77 -2.97 6.54
C PHE A 89 -13.71 -3.58 5.61
N HIS A 90 -12.46 -3.12 5.70
CA HIS A 90 -11.38 -3.69 4.90
C HIS A 90 -11.08 -5.13 5.29
N CYS A 91 -11.13 -5.47 6.59
CA CYS A 91 -11.01 -6.86 7.03
C CYS A 91 -12.12 -7.75 6.47
N TYR A 92 -13.37 -7.28 6.55
CA TYR A 92 -14.53 -8.00 6.04
C TYR A 92 -14.45 -8.19 4.51
N LEU A 93 -14.17 -7.14 3.75
CA LEU A 93 -14.05 -7.22 2.31
C LEU A 93 -12.85 -8.07 1.87
N SER A 94 -11.70 -7.96 2.52
CA SER A 94 -10.51 -8.72 2.14
C SER A 94 -10.71 -10.22 2.32
N TRP A 95 -11.18 -10.68 3.49
CA TRP A 95 -11.47 -12.11 3.67
C TRP A 95 -12.74 -12.55 2.93
N GLY A 96 -13.74 -11.67 2.77
CA GLY A 96 -14.91 -11.90 1.94
C GLY A 96 -14.55 -12.10 0.45
N PHE A 97 -13.51 -11.42 -0.03
CA PHE A 97 -12.95 -11.61 -1.36
C PHE A 97 -12.21 -12.94 -1.48
N VAL A 98 -11.42 -13.32 -0.48
CA VAL A 98 -10.58 -14.53 -0.54
C VAL A 98 -11.37 -15.83 -0.29
N ALA A 99 -12.36 -15.80 0.61
CA ALA A 99 -13.10 -17.01 1.04
C ALA A 99 -13.78 -17.79 -0.12
N PRO A 100 -14.43 -17.15 -1.12
CA PRO A 100 -15.01 -17.85 -2.26
C PRO A 100 -14.00 -18.73 -3.02
N TYR A 101 -12.74 -18.30 -3.13
CA TYR A 101 -11.70 -19.06 -3.84
C TYR A 101 -11.31 -20.33 -3.07
N PHE A 102 -11.23 -20.27 -1.74
CA PHE A 102 -11.04 -21.46 -0.91
C PHE A 102 -12.22 -22.43 -1.04
N MET A 103 -13.45 -21.91 -1.00
CA MET A 103 -14.65 -22.72 -1.17
C MET A 103 -14.72 -23.37 -2.56
N ALA A 104 -14.40 -22.62 -3.62
CA ALA A 104 -14.34 -23.15 -4.98
C ALA A 104 -13.31 -24.28 -5.11
N ALA A 105 -12.13 -24.14 -4.51
CA ALA A 105 -11.11 -25.20 -4.50
C ALA A 105 -11.62 -26.48 -3.82
N VAL A 106 -12.34 -26.35 -2.69
CA VAL A 106 -12.98 -27.49 -2.01
C VAL A 106 -14.01 -28.17 -2.90
N HIS A 107 -14.89 -27.40 -3.56
CA HIS A 107 -15.91 -27.96 -4.46
C HIS A 107 -15.30 -28.65 -5.69
N ILE A 108 -14.24 -28.09 -6.28
CA ILE A 108 -13.52 -28.71 -7.39
C ILE A 108 -12.85 -30.01 -6.93
N ALA A 109 -12.19 -30.01 -5.77
CA ALA A 109 -11.56 -31.21 -5.22
C ALA A 109 -12.58 -32.32 -4.92
N ALA A 110 -13.74 -31.97 -4.36
CA ALA A 110 -14.84 -32.89 -4.13
C ALA A 110 -15.38 -33.49 -5.44
N ALA A 111 -15.56 -32.67 -6.47
CA ALA A 111 -16.01 -33.12 -7.79
C ALA A 111 -15.01 -34.09 -8.45
N LEU A 112 -13.71 -33.77 -8.38
CA LEU A 112 -12.65 -34.64 -8.87
C LEU A 112 -12.63 -35.98 -8.12
N GLN A 113 -12.81 -35.95 -6.80
CA GLN A 113 -12.88 -37.17 -6.01
C GLN A 113 -14.07 -38.06 -6.39
N ILE A 114 -15.25 -37.47 -6.65
CA ILE A 114 -16.44 -38.20 -7.10
C ILE A 114 -16.21 -38.82 -8.47
N TYR A 115 -15.64 -38.07 -9.41
CA TYR A 115 -15.30 -38.57 -10.74
C TYR A 115 -14.36 -39.77 -10.68
N ILE A 116 -13.34 -39.74 -9.81
CA ILE A 116 -12.36 -40.82 -9.66
C ILE A 116 -12.95 -42.06 -9.00
N LYS A 117 -13.82 -41.89 -7.99
CA LYS A 117 -14.32 -43.00 -7.15
C LYS A 117 -15.68 -43.57 -7.58
N GLY A 118 -16.40 -42.91 -8.49
CA GLY A 118 -17.67 -43.41 -9.04
C GLY A 118 -18.82 -43.48 -8.01
N TYR A 119 -18.99 -42.44 -7.19
CA TYR A 119 -20.01 -42.37 -6.14
C TYR A 119 -21.46 -42.19 -6.64
N SER A 120 -22.45 -42.38 -5.75
CA SER A 120 -23.90 -42.44 -6.03
C SER A 120 -24.57 -41.07 -6.23
N TYR A 121 -25.83 -41.10 -6.72
CA TYR A 121 -26.60 -39.95 -7.21
C TYR A 121 -26.86 -38.82 -6.17
N GLU A 122 -27.00 -39.14 -4.88
CA GLU A 122 -27.25 -38.13 -3.85
C GLU A 122 -26.04 -37.21 -3.60
N GLU A 123 -24.82 -37.76 -3.58
CA GLU A 123 -23.57 -36.99 -3.41
C GLU A 123 -23.26 -36.08 -4.62
N THR A 124 -23.75 -36.43 -5.81
CA THR A 124 -23.59 -35.62 -7.03
C THR A 124 -24.39 -34.31 -7.03
N THR A 125 -25.53 -34.22 -6.33
CA THR A 125 -26.38 -33.01 -6.36
C THR A 125 -25.74 -31.82 -5.65
N CYS A 126 -25.20 -32.01 -4.44
CA CYS A 126 -24.47 -30.98 -3.69
C CYS A 126 -23.24 -30.48 -4.46
N THR A 127 -22.52 -31.41 -5.10
CA THR A 127 -21.34 -31.13 -5.92
C THR A 127 -21.68 -30.32 -7.17
N THR A 128 -22.82 -30.61 -7.82
CA THR A 128 -23.26 -29.89 -9.02
C THR A 128 -23.56 -28.41 -8.72
N SER A 129 -24.23 -28.13 -7.61
CA SER A 129 -24.44 -26.75 -7.13
C SER A 129 -23.13 -26.03 -6.79
N GLY A 130 -22.18 -26.74 -6.15
CA GLY A 130 -20.84 -26.21 -5.86
C GLY A 130 -20.04 -25.86 -7.11
N LEU A 131 -20.10 -26.69 -8.16
CA LEU A 131 -19.44 -26.43 -9.44
C LEU A 131 -20.07 -25.25 -10.19
N LEU A 132 -21.39 -25.06 -10.10
CA LEU A 132 -22.05 -23.86 -10.64
C LEU A 132 -21.55 -22.59 -9.96
N LEU A 133 -21.43 -22.60 -8.62
CA LEU A 133 -20.87 -21.48 -7.88
C LEU A 133 -19.40 -21.22 -8.23
N ALA A 134 -18.59 -22.27 -8.36
CA ALA A 134 -17.19 -22.14 -8.80
C ALA A 134 -17.08 -21.58 -10.22
N SER A 135 -17.99 -21.97 -11.13
CA SER A 135 -18.04 -21.45 -12.50
C SER A 135 -18.47 -19.98 -12.53
N CYS A 136 -19.47 -19.61 -11.73
CA CYS A 136 -19.88 -18.22 -11.55
C CYS A 136 -18.72 -17.36 -11.03
N LEU A 137 -18.02 -17.83 -10.00
CA LEU A 137 -16.82 -17.18 -9.46
C LEU A 137 -15.76 -16.98 -10.56
N ALA A 138 -15.48 -18.01 -11.37
CA ALA A 138 -14.51 -17.89 -12.46
C ALA A 138 -14.89 -16.79 -13.47
N ILE A 139 -16.17 -16.69 -13.83
CA ILE A 139 -16.67 -15.63 -14.73
C ILE A 139 -16.52 -14.24 -14.08
N CYS A 140 -16.86 -14.11 -12.80
CA CYS A 140 -16.66 -12.88 -12.05
C CYS A 140 -15.18 -12.48 -12.01
N THR A 141 -14.27 -13.41 -11.71
CA THR A 141 -12.83 -13.16 -11.67
C THR A 141 -12.28 -12.73 -13.03
N LEU A 142 -12.70 -13.37 -14.13
CA LEU A 142 -12.31 -12.95 -15.47
C LEU A 142 -12.78 -11.53 -15.78
N THR A 143 -14.01 -11.20 -15.42
CA THR A 143 -14.58 -9.85 -15.61
C THR A 143 -13.82 -8.80 -14.79
N GLU A 144 -13.47 -9.12 -13.55
CA GLU A 144 -12.67 -8.26 -12.68
C GLU A 144 -11.25 -8.06 -13.21
N LEU A 145 -10.57 -9.11 -13.66
CA LEU A 145 -9.22 -9.00 -14.23
C LEU A 145 -9.20 -8.16 -15.51
N LEU A 146 -10.22 -8.30 -16.37
CA LEU A 146 -10.38 -7.44 -17.55
C LEU A 146 -10.61 -5.98 -17.15
N SER A 147 -11.43 -5.75 -16.13
CA SER A 147 -11.71 -4.40 -15.61
C SER A 147 -10.46 -3.76 -15.00
N MET A 148 -9.72 -4.50 -14.19
CA MET A 148 -8.45 -4.08 -13.60
C MET A 148 -7.40 -3.78 -14.67
N TRP A 149 -7.27 -4.64 -15.68
CA TRP A 149 -6.38 -4.38 -16.80
C TRP A 149 -6.72 -3.08 -17.53
N ASN A 150 -8.01 -2.84 -17.78
CA ASN A 150 -8.45 -1.60 -18.42
C ASN A 150 -8.15 -0.38 -17.54
N LEU A 151 -8.42 -0.46 -16.23
CA LEU A 151 -8.12 0.61 -15.28
C LEU A 151 -6.62 0.92 -15.26
N THR A 152 -5.77 -0.10 -15.06
CA THR A 152 -4.31 0.08 -15.00
C THR A 152 -3.78 0.64 -16.32
N ARG A 153 -4.35 0.27 -17.47
CA ARG A 153 -3.97 0.85 -18.77
C ARG A 153 -4.23 2.35 -18.81
N ILE A 154 -5.40 2.80 -18.38
CA ILE A 154 -5.75 4.23 -18.34
C ILE A 154 -4.84 4.98 -17.35
N GLU A 155 -4.59 4.41 -16.17
CA GLU A 155 -3.68 5.01 -15.19
C GLU A 155 -2.25 5.16 -15.71
N VAL A 156 -1.72 4.12 -16.38
CA VAL A 156 -0.40 4.17 -17.02
C VAL A 156 -0.34 5.23 -18.11
N GLN A 157 -1.38 5.35 -18.93
CA GLN A 157 -1.46 6.41 -19.95
C GLN A 157 -1.46 7.80 -19.30
N LEU A 158 -2.27 8.00 -18.26
CA LEU A 158 -2.33 9.26 -17.53
C LEU A 158 -0.98 9.61 -16.90
N CYS A 159 -0.31 8.66 -16.24
CA CYS A 159 1.01 8.86 -15.63
C CYS A 159 2.05 9.28 -16.69
N ASN A 160 2.05 8.61 -17.84
CA ASN A 160 2.97 8.93 -18.94
C ASN A 160 2.70 10.33 -19.55
N MET A 161 1.44 10.78 -19.57
CA MET A 161 1.08 12.13 -20.02
C MET A 161 1.48 13.22 -19.02
N LEU A 162 1.30 12.94 -17.73
CA LEU A 162 1.60 13.90 -16.65
C LEU A 162 3.09 14.01 -16.32
N SER A 163 3.90 13.00 -16.68
CA SER A 163 5.34 12.98 -16.41
C SER A 163 6.17 12.60 -17.64
N PRO A 164 6.22 13.45 -18.68
CA PRO A 164 6.92 13.15 -19.94
C PRO A 164 8.45 13.01 -19.77
N GLU A 165 9.01 13.59 -18.72
CA GLU A 165 10.44 13.52 -18.39
C GLU A 165 10.83 12.20 -17.70
N ALA A 166 9.86 11.47 -17.15
CA ALA A 166 10.11 10.19 -16.49
C ALA A 166 10.15 9.03 -17.52
N PRO A 167 10.83 7.93 -17.22
CA PRO A 167 10.78 6.73 -18.05
C PRO A 167 9.35 6.25 -18.24
N LYS A 168 8.97 5.97 -19.50
CA LYS A 168 7.63 5.52 -19.84
C LYS A 168 7.28 4.22 -19.11
N LEU A 169 6.16 4.22 -18.41
CA LEU A 169 5.56 3.03 -17.84
C LEU A 169 4.91 2.21 -18.96
N SER A 170 5.10 0.89 -18.93
CA SER A 170 4.44 -0.06 -19.83
C SER A 170 3.88 -1.25 -19.06
N LEU A 171 2.79 -1.80 -19.57
CA LEU A 171 2.14 -3.03 -19.07
C LEU A 171 2.71 -4.31 -19.72
N ASP A 172 3.62 -4.21 -20.68
CA ASP A 172 4.09 -5.37 -21.46
C ASP A 172 4.75 -6.45 -20.60
N TYR A 173 5.30 -6.07 -19.44
CA TYR A 173 5.98 -6.96 -18.50
C TYR A 173 5.06 -7.49 -17.39
N TYR A 174 3.76 -7.17 -17.43
CA TYR A 174 2.83 -7.55 -16.38
C TYR A 174 2.37 -9.00 -16.58
N ASN A 175 2.61 -9.85 -15.58
CA ASN A 175 2.02 -11.17 -15.50
C ASN A 175 0.69 -11.09 -14.71
N TRP A 176 -0.44 -11.07 -15.43
CA TRP A 176 -1.77 -10.93 -14.84
C TRP A 176 -2.16 -12.06 -13.91
N SER A 177 -1.71 -13.29 -14.18
CA SER A 177 -1.91 -14.42 -13.27
C SER A 177 -1.17 -14.20 -11.95
N LEU A 178 0.07 -13.70 -12.00
CA LEU A 178 0.84 -13.38 -10.80
C LEU A 178 0.24 -12.21 -10.03
N ILE A 179 -0.29 -11.19 -10.73
CA ILE A 179 -1.00 -10.06 -10.12
C ILE A 179 -2.23 -10.55 -9.37
N PHE A 180 -3.00 -11.47 -9.96
CA PHE A 180 -4.15 -12.07 -9.31
C PHE A 180 -3.76 -12.85 -8.04
N VAL A 181 -2.70 -13.67 -8.12
CA VAL A 181 -2.17 -14.37 -6.93
C VAL A 181 -1.72 -13.37 -5.87
N ALA A 182 -1.04 -12.29 -6.27
CA ALA A 182 -0.61 -11.24 -5.34
C ALA A 182 -1.81 -10.56 -4.67
N LEU A 183 -2.90 -10.30 -5.41
CA LEU A 183 -4.14 -9.73 -4.87
C LEU A 183 -4.78 -10.65 -3.82
N LEU A 184 -4.83 -11.96 -4.08
CA LEU A 184 -5.33 -12.94 -3.11
C LEU A 184 -4.46 -12.99 -1.85
N VAL A 185 -3.13 -13.01 -2.02
CA VAL A 185 -2.18 -13.04 -0.91
C VAL A 185 -2.26 -11.77 -0.07
N ASP A 186 -2.29 -10.60 -0.69
CA ASP A 186 -2.37 -9.30 0.00
C ASP A 186 -3.67 -9.19 0.80
N ASN A 187 -4.81 -9.53 0.20
CA ASN A 187 -6.11 -9.55 0.89
C ASN A 187 -6.17 -10.62 2.00
N PHE A 188 -5.49 -11.75 1.84
CA PHE A 188 -5.43 -12.74 2.91
C PHE A 188 -4.59 -12.25 4.10
N LEU A 189 -3.44 -11.61 3.81
CA LEU A 189 -2.50 -11.11 4.81
C LEU A 189 -2.98 -9.84 5.49
N TYR A 190 -3.81 -9.02 4.84
CA TYR A 190 -4.26 -7.74 5.38
C TYR A 190 -4.93 -7.89 6.76
N PRO A 191 -5.95 -8.76 6.97
CA PRO A 191 -6.57 -8.87 8.29
C PRO A 191 -5.61 -9.44 9.34
N ILE A 192 -4.72 -10.36 8.97
CA ILE A 192 -3.68 -10.89 9.86
C ILE A 192 -2.75 -9.76 10.32
N SER A 193 -2.31 -8.91 9.37
CA SER A 193 -1.54 -7.69 9.65
C SER A 193 -2.31 -6.73 10.55
N ALA A 194 -3.62 -6.56 10.31
CA ALA A 194 -4.50 -5.68 11.06
C ALA A 194 -4.62 -6.11 12.53
N PHE A 195 -4.92 -7.39 12.78
CA PHE A 195 -4.89 -7.98 14.12
C PHE A 195 -3.50 -7.84 14.76
N ARG A 196 -2.43 -8.13 14.01
CA ARG A 196 -1.06 -8.01 14.51
C ARG A 196 -0.72 -6.57 14.94
N SER A 197 -1.19 -5.57 14.21
CA SER A 197 -0.99 -4.15 14.52
C SER A 197 -1.83 -3.71 15.73
N HIS A 198 -3.06 -4.21 15.86
CA HIS A 198 -3.90 -3.95 17.02
C HIS A 198 -3.28 -4.47 18.33
N PHE A 199 -2.71 -5.67 18.33
CA PHE A 199 -2.06 -6.22 19.53
C PHE A 199 -0.63 -5.70 19.76
N SER A 200 0.01 -5.17 18.73
CA SER A 200 1.37 -4.68 18.83
C SER A 200 1.46 -3.25 18.34
N GLN A 201 1.34 -2.39 19.33
CA GLN A 201 1.37 -0.95 19.24
C GLN A 201 2.81 -0.43 19.04
N SER A 202 3.59 -1.07 18.16
CA SER A 202 4.89 -0.55 17.70
C SER A 202 5.13 -0.85 16.22
N ILE A 203 5.70 0.11 15.50
CA ILE A 203 6.02 -0.02 14.07
C ILE A 203 7.38 0.60 13.77
N ASN A 204 8.09 0.03 12.80
CA ASN A 204 9.30 0.64 12.26
C ASN A 204 8.94 1.43 11.00
N TRP A 205 9.30 2.70 10.98
CA TRP A 205 9.18 3.55 9.81
C TRP A 205 10.57 4.01 9.38
N SER A 206 11.14 3.31 8.40
CA SER A 206 12.43 3.70 7.81
C SER A 206 13.55 3.88 8.86
N GLY A 207 13.62 2.99 9.85
CA GLY A 207 14.61 3.02 10.92
C GLY A 207 14.23 3.82 12.16
N ILE A 208 13.06 4.48 12.16
CA ILE A 208 12.49 5.14 13.35
C ILE A 208 11.39 4.24 13.91
N ARG A 209 11.47 3.86 15.18
CA ARG A 209 10.44 3.05 15.81
C ARG A 209 9.44 3.93 16.54
N TYR A 210 8.16 3.79 16.18
CA TYR A 210 7.05 4.47 16.81
C TYR A 210 6.33 3.51 17.74
N HIS A 211 5.91 3.99 18.90
CA HIS A 211 5.10 3.24 19.85
C HIS A 211 3.80 3.97 20.11
N LEU A 212 2.69 3.27 19.90
CA LEU A 212 1.36 3.73 20.25
C LEU A 212 1.02 3.29 21.68
N LYS A 213 0.23 4.10 22.36
CA LYS A 213 -0.46 3.78 23.61
C LYS A 213 -1.81 4.49 23.58
N ASN A 214 -2.89 3.75 23.76
CA ASN A 214 -4.26 4.27 23.69
C ASN A 214 -4.53 5.06 22.39
N GLY A 215 -4.04 4.56 21.25
CA GLY A 215 -4.17 5.20 19.94
C GLY A 215 -3.42 6.52 19.76
N LYS A 216 -2.49 6.84 20.67
CA LYS A 216 -1.60 8.01 20.59
C LYS A 216 -0.14 7.60 20.55
N ILE A 217 0.67 8.32 19.80
CA ILE A 217 2.12 8.13 19.78
C ILE A 217 2.68 8.55 21.13
N ASN A 218 3.19 7.58 21.88
CA ASN A 218 3.72 7.78 23.23
C ASN A 218 5.25 7.82 23.24
N LYS A 219 5.92 7.10 22.33
CA LYS A 219 7.38 7.05 22.27
C LYS A 219 7.87 6.94 20.82
N ILE A 220 8.94 7.66 20.53
CA ILE A 220 9.64 7.60 19.23
C ILE A 220 11.11 7.28 19.51
N GLU A 221 11.57 6.12 19.06
CA GLU A 221 12.97 5.70 19.16
C GLU A 221 13.68 5.98 17.83
N ARG A 222 14.65 6.90 17.86
CA ARG A 222 15.51 7.21 16.72
C ARG A 222 16.88 6.59 16.97
N ASN A 223 17.23 5.55 16.23
CA ASN A 223 18.53 4.92 16.39
C ASN A 223 19.61 5.78 15.70
N ARG A 224 20.28 6.65 16.47
CA ARG A 224 21.38 7.52 16.00
C ARG A 224 22.60 6.65 15.65
N GLY A 225 22.61 6.05 14.46
CA GLY A 225 23.80 5.44 13.85
C GLY A 225 23.65 4.03 13.25
N ARG A 226 22.51 3.34 13.39
CA ARG A 226 22.32 1.95 12.87
C ARG A 226 20.94 1.68 12.25
N GLY A 227 20.21 2.71 11.82
CA GLY A 227 18.96 2.51 11.07
C GLY A 227 19.23 2.13 9.61
N PRO A 228 18.35 1.36 8.95
CA PRO A 228 18.44 1.18 7.49
C PRO A 228 18.42 2.55 6.80
N LYS A 229 19.39 2.81 5.91
CA LYS A 229 19.48 4.06 5.13
C LYS A 229 18.37 4.21 4.07
N PHE A 230 17.46 3.24 3.97
CA PHE A 230 16.47 3.09 2.91
C PHE A 230 15.07 2.98 3.52
N THR A 231 14.09 3.54 2.82
CA THR A 231 12.69 3.43 3.24
C THR A 231 12.18 2.02 2.93
N ASP A 232 11.13 1.58 3.64
CA ASP A 232 10.66 0.19 3.53
C ASP A 232 10.31 -0.23 2.09
N LEU A 233 9.87 0.71 1.26
CA LEU A 233 9.62 0.51 -0.18
C LEU A 233 10.56 1.25 -1.13
N GLY A 234 11.36 2.21 -0.66
CA GLY A 234 12.31 2.98 -1.48
C GLY A 234 13.74 2.54 -1.24
N GLY A 235 14.41 2.02 -2.27
CA GLY A 235 15.75 1.46 -2.20
C GLY A 235 16.67 1.91 -3.34
N LYS A 236 17.98 1.76 -3.12
CA LYS A 236 19.19 2.20 -3.84
C LYS A 236 19.15 2.37 -5.38
N HIS A 237 18.27 1.66 -6.08
CA HIS A 237 18.21 1.59 -7.54
C HIS A 237 16.74 1.60 -8.01
N LEU A 238 16.08 2.76 -7.93
CA LEU A 238 14.75 2.97 -8.53
C LEU A 238 14.80 2.84 -10.07
N TYR A 239 15.99 3.00 -10.64
CA TYR A 239 16.30 2.68 -12.03
C TYR A 239 17.61 1.88 -12.04
N GLY A 240 17.51 0.58 -12.33
CA GLY A 240 18.67 -0.29 -12.42
C GLY A 240 19.58 0.14 -13.56
N LYS A 241 20.63 0.92 -13.27
CA LYS A 241 21.83 0.88 -14.12
C LYS A 241 22.52 -0.45 -13.85
N LYS A 242 22.27 -1.44 -14.73
CA LYS A 242 23.24 -2.50 -15.01
C LYS A 242 24.50 -1.84 -15.58
N GLY A 243 25.34 -1.35 -14.69
CA GLY A 243 26.66 -0.84 -15.02
C GLY A 243 27.56 -1.19 -13.86
N ALA A 244 28.44 -2.18 -14.07
CA ALA A 244 29.51 -2.49 -13.13
C ALA A 244 30.22 -1.18 -12.72
N PRO A 245 30.59 -0.99 -11.45
CA PRO A 245 31.26 0.24 -11.03
C PRO A 245 32.62 0.32 -11.74
N PRO A 246 32.89 1.36 -12.56
CA PRO A 246 34.25 1.60 -13.00
C PRO A 246 35.05 2.02 -11.77
N LYS A 247 36.24 1.43 -11.59
CA LYS A 247 37.19 1.80 -10.55
C LYS A 247 37.48 3.31 -10.66
N ALA A 248 36.81 4.12 -9.84
CA ALA A 248 37.00 5.56 -9.84
C ALA A 248 38.28 5.89 -9.07
N THR A 249 39.33 6.24 -9.79
CA THR A 249 40.56 6.81 -9.23
C THR A 249 40.28 8.20 -8.65
N PHE A 250 41.00 8.49 -7.56
CA PHE A 250 40.90 9.67 -6.69
C PHE A 250 40.91 11.02 -7.44
N LEU A 251 41.49 11.08 -8.64
CA LEU A 251 41.56 12.29 -9.45
C LEU A 251 40.20 12.73 -10.04
N SER A 252 39.25 11.80 -10.22
CA SER A 252 37.93 12.10 -10.78
C SER A 252 36.97 12.79 -9.79
N SER A 253 37.19 12.64 -8.47
CA SER A 253 36.36 13.29 -7.44
C SER A 253 36.70 14.77 -7.27
N LEU A 254 37.99 15.12 -7.44
CA LEU A 254 38.49 16.49 -7.36
C LEU A 254 37.99 17.37 -8.51
N ALA A 255 37.91 16.83 -9.73
CA ALA A 255 37.38 17.56 -10.88
C ALA A 255 35.88 17.90 -10.74
N ARG A 256 35.08 17.03 -10.12
CA ARG A 256 33.65 17.31 -9.86
C ARG A 256 33.44 18.36 -8.78
N SER A 257 34.30 18.39 -7.76
CA SER A 257 34.26 19.39 -6.69
C SER A 257 34.53 20.81 -7.20
N LEU A 258 35.42 20.98 -8.18
CA LEU A 258 35.74 22.29 -8.76
C LEU A 258 34.65 22.79 -9.72
N CYS A 259 34.04 21.91 -10.53
CA CYS A 259 32.94 22.28 -11.43
C CYS A 259 31.65 22.66 -10.69
N GLN A 260 31.38 22.09 -9.51
CA GLN A 260 30.18 22.43 -8.73
C GLN A 260 30.30 23.76 -7.96
N TRP A 261 31.50 24.32 -7.80
CA TRP A 261 31.69 25.64 -7.19
C TRP A 261 31.32 26.78 -8.15
N HIS A 262 31.37 26.56 -9.46
CA HIS A 262 31.20 27.62 -10.47
C HIS A 262 29.77 27.85 -10.99
N GLN A 263 28.73 27.32 -10.34
CA GLN A 263 27.35 27.66 -10.72
C GLN A 263 26.81 28.82 -9.85
N PRO A 264 26.53 30.00 -10.44
CA PRO A 264 25.92 31.09 -9.70
C PRO A 264 24.46 30.75 -9.34
N LYS A 265 24.11 30.97 -8.07
CA LYS A 265 22.74 30.87 -7.56
C LYS A 265 21.85 31.88 -8.29
N LYS A 266 20.95 31.41 -9.15
CA LYS A 266 19.86 32.25 -9.67
C LYS A 266 18.77 32.35 -8.61
N TYR A 267 18.65 33.55 -8.04
CA TYR A 267 17.42 34.07 -7.45
C TYR A 267 16.63 34.84 -8.53
N GLU A 268 15.30 34.82 -8.38
CA GLU A 268 14.25 35.67 -8.98
C GLU A 268 13.89 35.49 -10.47
N VAL A 269 12.62 35.09 -10.73
CA VAL A 269 11.46 35.99 -10.96
C VAL A 269 10.22 35.37 -10.31
#